data_AF-A0A9P8TDR7-F1
#
_entry.id   AF-A0A9P8TDR7-F1
#
_cell.length_a   1.000
_cell.length_b   1.000
_cell.length_c   1.000
_cell.angle_alpha   90.00
_cell.angle_beta   90.00
_cell.angle_gamma   90.00
#
_symmetry.space_group_name_H-M   'P 1'
#
loop_
_entity.id
_entity.type
_entity.pdbx_description
1 polymer ?
#
loop_
_entity_poly.entity_id
_entity_poly.type
_entity_poly.pdbx_seq_one_letter_code
_entity_poly.pdbx_strand_id
1 'polypeptide(L)'
;MSTIKRPIQIEEFKLALREITDSQLYNAKAELTKSVDKLGRTNFKLEKLSVGETLKSHPDDSDSDDDLYNEVDENDSELFLEIIRENEVVIKNQRERIESIDGELAHRGLPLVEGSPIYGENIEEQSSKIPKPSSRPFEKESGVNTDNTDTNNSVYL
;
A
#
# COMPACT_ATOMS: atom_id res chain seq x y z
N MET A 1 26.61 -15.54 -26.05
CA MET A 1 27.01 -14.67 -24.93
C MET A 1 25.87 -14.69 -23.93
N SER A 2 26.06 -15.34 -22.78
CA SER A 2 25.04 -15.44 -21.75
C SER A 2 24.90 -14.08 -21.07
N THR A 3 23.81 -13.38 -21.35
CA THR A 3 23.42 -12.16 -20.63
C THR A 3 23.12 -12.58 -19.21
N ILE A 4 24.10 -12.47 -18.31
CA ILE A 4 23.90 -12.66 -16.87
C ILE A 4 22.85 -11.63 -16.48
N LYS A 5 21.61 -12.09 -16.30
CA LYS A 5 20.45 -11.29 -15.90
C LYS A 5 20.67 -10.87 -14.46
N ARG A 6 21.56 -9.88 -14.26
CA ARG A 6 21.82 -9.31 -12.95
C ARG A 6 20.50 -8.78 -12.39
N PRO A 7 20.24 -8.96 -11.09
CA PRO A 7 19.14 -8.26 -10.44
C PRO A 7 19.26 -6.77 -10.76
N ILE A 8 18.22 -6.19 -11.36
CA ILE A 8 18.18 -4.76 -11.72
C ILE A 8 18.30 -3.97 -10.42
N GLN A 9 19.32 -3.10 -10.35
CA GLN A 9 19.53 -2.24 -9.21
C GLN A 9 18.41 -1.19 -9.13
N ILE A 10 18.03 -0.78 -7.91
CA ILE A 10 16.91 0.15 -7.74
C ILE A 10 17.13 1.49 -8.47
N GLU A 11 18.38 1.95 -8.56
CA GLU A 11 18.70 3.19 -9.26
C GLU A 11 18.54 3.08 -10.79
N GLU A 12 18.91 1.94 -11.37
CA GLU A 12 18.66 1.65 -12.80
C GLU A 12 17.16 1.56 -13.07
N PHE A 13 16.40 0.98 -12.12
CA PHE A 13 14.95 0.91 -12.20
C PHE A 13 14.33 2.31 -12.21
N LYS A 14 14.70 3.19 -11.27
CA LYS A 14 14.22 4.59 -11.22
C LYS A 14 14.50 5.36 -12.50
N LEU A 15 15.66 5.15 -13.12
CA LEU A 15 15.97 5.77 -14.42
C LEU A 15 15.04 5.25 -15.52
N ALA A 16 14.82 3.94 -15.59
CA ALA A 16 13.92 3.33 -16.57
C ALA A 16 12.47 3.80 -16.41
N LEU A 17 12.01 4.10 -15.19
CA LEU A 17 10.66 4.63 -14.95
C LEU A 17 10.38 5.93 -15.71
N ARG A 18 11.40 6.76 -15.95
CA ARG A 18 11.27 8.03 -16.66
C ARG A 18 10.96 7.86 -18.15
N GLU A 19 11.29 6.70 -18.72
CA GLU A 19 11.19 6.44 -20.16
C GLU A 19 9.89 5.72 -20.55
N ILE A 20 9.15 5.18 -19.57
CA ILE A 20 7.92 4.43 -19.81
C ILE A 20 6.66 5.30 -19.69
N THR A 21 5.58 4.86 -20.33
CA THR A 21 4.28 5.53 -20.31
C THR A 21 3.54 5.33 -18.98
N ASP A 22 2.57 6.19 -18.71
CA ASP A 22 1.75 6.14 -17.49
C ASP A 22 1.00 4.80 -17.37
N SER A 23 0.49 4.27 -18.48
CA SER A 23 -0.15 2.95 -18.52
C SER A 23 0.81 1.83 -18.11
N GLN A 24 2.08 1.93 -18.51
CA GLN A 24 3.11 0.95 -18.16
C GLN A 24 3.50 1.07 -16.69
N LEU A 25 3.50 2.28 -16.11
CA LEU A 25 3.71 2.48 -14.67
C LEU A 25 2.64 1.78 -13.84
N TYR A 26 1.36 1.98 -14.19
CA TYR A 26 0.26 1.31 -13.49
C TYR A 26 0.29 -0.22 -13.65
N ASN A 27 0.60 -0.71 -14.84
CA ASN A 27 0.74 -2.15 -15.07
C ASN A 27 1.89 -2.75 -14.27
N ALA A 28 3.06 -2.10 -14.29
CA ALA A 28 4.22 -2.52 -13.50
C ALA A 28 3.91 -2.53 -12.00
N LYS A 29 3.20 -1.51 -11.49
CA LYS A 29 2.74 -1.47 -10.10
C LYS A 29 1.84 -2.66 -9.79
N ALA A 30 0.82 -2.91 -10.63
CA ALA A 30 -0.12 -4.00 -10.43
C ALA A 30 0.56 -5.39 -10.45
N GLU A 31 1.52 -5.60 -11.34
CA GLU A 31 2.30 -6.84 -11.41
C GLU A 31 3.19 -7.03 -10.17
N LEU A 32 3.86 -5.97 -9.71
CA LEU A 32 4.67 -6.01 -8.49
C LEU A 32 3.81 -6.27 -7.25
N THR A 33 2.64 -5.64 -7.13
CA THR A 33 1.71 -5.89 -6.02
C THR A 33 1.23 -7.33 -6.02
N LYS A 34 0.81 -7.88 -7.17
CA LYS A 34 0.42 -9.29 -7.28
C LYS A 34 1.54 -10.24 -6.88
N SER A 35 2.78 -9.92 -7.27
CA SER A 35 3.95 -10.71 -6.90
C SER A 35 4.23 -10.66 -5.39
N VAL A 36 4.15 -9.49 -4.77
CA VAL A 36 4.27 -9.32 -3.31
C VAL A 36 3.18 -10.11 -2.58
N ASP A 37 1.93 -10.03 -3.05
CA ASP A 37 0.81 -10.75 -2.45
C ASP A 37 1.00 -12.27 -2.57
N LYS A 38 1.46 -12.76 -3.73
CA LYS A 38 1.74 -14.18 -3.94
C LYS A 38 2.85 -14.66 -3.00
N LEU A 39 3.98 -13.96 -2.93
CA LEU A 39 5.07 -14.29 -2.03
C LEU A 39 4.63 -14.24 -0.55
N GLY A 40 3.78 -13.28 -0.19
CA GLY A 40 3.19 -13.20 1.15
C GLY A 40 2.32 -14.40 1.50
N ARG A 41 1.47 -14.86 0.56
CA ARG A 41 0.67 -16.08 0.72
C ARG A 41 1.55 -17.32 0.84
N THR A 42 2.59 -17.44 0.02
CA THR A 42 3.55 -18.54 0.09
C THR A 42 4.28 -18.55 1.44
N ASN A 43 4.76 -17.40 1.91
CA ASN A 43 5.39 -17.29 3.23
C ASN A 43 4.45 -17.70 4.36
N PHE A 44 3.18 -17.26 4.29
CA PHE A 44 2.16 -17.68 5.27
C PHE A 44 1.95 -19.20 5.26
N LYS A 45 1.88 -19.83 4.08
CA LYS A 45 1.75 -21.29 3.96
C LYS A 45 2.97 -22.01 4.55
N LEU A 46 4.18 -21.55 4.21
CA LEU A 46 5.43 -22.13 4.72
C LEU A 46 5.58 -21.98 6.24
N GLU A 47 5.18 -20.84 6.80
CA GLU A 47 5.18 -20.62 8.26
C GLU A 47 4.25 -21.63 8.95
N LYS A 48 3.05 -21.84 8.40
CA LYS A 48 2.08 -22.83 8.91
C LYS A 48 2.60 -24.26 8.85
N LEU A 49 3.25 -24.64 7.75
CA LEU A 49 3.87 -25.95 7.61
C LEU A 49 5.06 -26.12 8.57
N SER A 50 5.86 -25.07 8.80
CA SER A 50 6.99 -25.11 9.74
C SER A 50 6.59 -25.40 11.20
N VAL A 51 5.35 -25.07 11.58
CA VAL A 51 4.80 -25.33 12.92
C VAL A 51 3.92 -26.59 12.99
N GLY A 52 3.82 -27.34 11.88
CA GLY A 52 3.00 -28.56 11.78
C GLY A 52 1.50 -28.31 11.74
N GLU A 53 1.05 -27.12 11.29
CA GLU A 53 -0.37 -26.80 11.14
C GLU A 53 -0.89 -27.26 9.77
N THR A 54 -2.00 -28.00 9.76
CA THR A 54 -2.65 -28.42 8.52
C THR A 54 -3.40 -27.25 7.87
N LEU A 55 -2.94 -26.85 6.69
CA LEU A 55 -3.60 -25.83 5.86
C LEU A 55 -4.97 -26.37 5.38
N LYS A 56 -6.06 -25.78 5.88
CA LYS A 56 -7.37 -25.96 5.23
C LYS A 56 -7.36 -25.11 3.96
N SER A 57 -7.52 -25.73 2.80
CA SER A 57 -7.67 -25.03 1.54
C SER A 57 -8.80 -23.99 1.64
N HIS A 58 -8.46 -22.73 1.40
CA HIS A 58 -9.45 -21.66 1.39
C HIS A 58 -10.23 -21.74 0.06
N PRO A 59 -11.57 -21.61 0.02
CA PRO A 59 -12.33 -21.75 -1.24
C PRO A 59 -11.98 -20.72 -2.33
N ASP A 60 -11.26 -19.65 -1.99
CA ASP A 60 -10.81 -18.60 -2.91
C ASP A 60 -9.44 -18.91 -3.57
N ASP A 61 -8.81 -20.05 -3.23
CA ASP A 61 -7.56 -20.54 -3.86
C ASP A 61 -7.82 -21.27 -5.19
N SER A 62 -9.02 -21.17 -5.77
CA SER A 62 -9.43 -21.88 -7.01
C SER A 62 -8.61 -21.49 -8.27
N ASP A 63 -7.82 -20.42 -8.21
CA ASP A 63 -6.98 -19.94 -9.32
C ASP A 63 -5.46 -20.06 -9.02
N SER A 64 -5.09 -20.68 -7.90
CA SER A 64 -3.69 -20.79 -7.50
C SER A 64 -3.11 -22.12 -7.97
N ASP A 65 -2.11 -22.07 -8.87
CA ASP A 65 -1.15 -23.15 -9.18
C ASP A 65 -0.33 -23.55 -7.92
N ASP A 66 -0.99 -23.76 -6.78
CA ASP A 66 -0.42 -23.92 -5.44
C ASP A 66 -0.43 -25.39 -4.98
N ASP A 67 -0.72 -26.32 -5.90
CA ASP A 67 -0.63 -27.76 -5.64
C ASP A 67 0.78 -28.21 -5.25
N LEU A 68 1.80 -27.36 -5.44
CA LEU A 68 3.20 -27.64 -5.15
C LEU A 68 3.49 -27.82 -3.64
N TYR A 69 2.65 -27.27 -2.76
CA TYR A 69 2.90 -27.27 -1.31
C TYR A 69 2.03 -28.26 -0.51
N ASN A 70 1.18 -29.04 -1.18
CA ASN A 70 0.29 -30.00 -0.52
C ASN A 70 0.99 -31.31 -0.12
N GLU A 71 2.18 -31.61 -0.67
CA GLU A 71 2.96 -32.84 -0.43
C GLU A 71 4.31 -32.57 0.24
N VAL A 72 4.40 -31.55 1.07
CA VAL A 72 5.65 -31.15 1.71
C VAL A 72 5.88 -31.95 3.00
N ASP A 73 7.03 -32.62 3.10
CA ASP A 73 7.44 -33.38 4.29
C ASP A 73 7.62 -32.43 5.48
N GLU A 74 6.94 -32.72 6.59
CA GLU A 74 6.94 -31.90 7.82
C GLU A 74 8.34 -31.78 8.47
N ASN A 75 9.30 -32.58 8.03
CA ASN A 75 10.67 -32.59 8.57
C ASN A 75 11.60 -31.49 8.03
N ASP A 76 11.15 -30.68 7.06
CA ASP A 76 11.96 -29.64 6.42
C ASP A 76 11.76 -28.23 7.01
N SER A 77 11.45 -28.13 8.32
CA SER A 77 11.16 -26.85 8.98
C SER A 77 12.27 -25.81 8.81
N GLU A 78 13.54 -26.22 8.87
CA GLU A 78 14.69 -25.32 8.67
C GLU A 78 14.77 -24.78 7.24
N LEU A 79 14.44 -25.62 6.25
CA LEU A 79 14.40 -25.23 4.84
C LEU A 79 13.27 -24.23 4.58
N PHE A 80 12.10 -24.40 5.19
CA PHE A 80 11.02 -23.41 5.05
C PHE A 80 11.40 -22.04 5.61
N LEU A 81 12.09 -22.01 6.76
CA LEU A 81 12.57 -20.75 7.33
C LEU A 81 13.61 -20.07 6.44
N GLU A 82 14.47 -20.84 5.76
CA GLU A 82 15.41 -20.30 4.78
C GLU A 82 14.69 -19.72 3.57
N ILE A 83 13.70 -20.44 3.02
CA ILE A 83 12.89 -19.97 1.89
C ILE A 83 12.12 -18.69 2.26
N ILE A 84 11.51 -18.65 3.45
CA ILE A 84 10.81 -17.46 3.94
C ILE A 84 11.77 -16.26 3.99
N ARG A 85 12.97 -16.45 4.54
CA ARG A 85 13.99 -15.39 4.64
C ARG A 85 14.41 -14.89 3.25
N GLU A 86 14.60 -15.78 2.28
CA GLU A 86 14.92 -15.39 0.91
C GLU A 86 13.76 -14.62 0.26
N ASN A 87 12.54 -15.11 0.41
CA ASN A 87 11.34 -14.43 -0.09
C ASN A 87 11.16 -13.04 0.51
N GLU A 88 11.47 -12.84 1.80
CA GLU A 88 11.42 -11.52 2.43
C GLU A 88 12.36 -10.50 1.79
N VAL A 89 13.57 -10.93 1.38
CA VAL A 89 14.50 -10.07 0.63
C VAL A 89 13.89 -9.67 -0.71
N VAL A 90 13.23 -10.61 -1.40
CA VAL A 90 12.54 -10.33 -2.67
C VAL A 90 11.36 -9.38 -2.47
N ILE A 91 10.52 -9.63 -1.46
CA ILE A 91 9.38 -8.77 -1.11
C ILE A 91 9.86 -7.35 -0.81
N LYS A 92 10.91 -7.19 -0.02
CA LYS A 92 11.49 -5.87 0.30
C LYS A 92 11.91 -5.14 -0.96
N ASN A 93 12.62 -5.81 -1.87
CA ASN A 93 13.04 -5.22 -3.14
C ASN A 93 11.85 -4.85 -4.04
N GLN A 94 10.78 -5.66 -4.04
CA GLN A 94 9.57 -5.36 -4.80
C GLN A 94 8.81 -4.16 -4.22
N ARG A 95 8.74 -4.04 -2.89
CA ARG A 95 8.15 -2.87 -2.22
C ARG A 95 8.91 -1.58 -2.53
N GLU A 96 10.25 -1.61 -2.50
CA GLU A 96 11.06 -0.46 -2.88
C GLU A 96 10.83 -0.01 -4.34
N ARG A 97 10.56 -0.97 -5.23
CA ARG A 97 10.18 -0.68 -6.62
C ARG A 97 8.78 -0.08 -6.73
N ILE A 98 7.82 -0.57 -5.93
CA ILE A 98 6.48 0.02 -5.85
C ILE A 98 6.59 1.48 -5.36
N GLU A 99 7.37 1.74 -4.31
CA GLU A 99 7.62 3.10 -3.81
C GLU A 99 8.25 4.00 -4.88
N SER A 100 9.19 3.47 -5.67
CA SER A 100 9.79 4.20 -6.79
C SER A 100 8.78 4.53 -7.89
N ILE A 101 7.84 3.63 -8.19
CA ILE A 101 6.74 3.89 -9.12
C ILE A 101 5.80 4.95 -8.55
N ASP A 102 5.47 4.87 -7.26
CA ASP A 102 4.60 5.86 -6.61
C ASP A 102 5.23 7.25 -6.60
N GLY A 103 6.54 7.34 -6.38
CA GLY A 103 7.30 8.58 -6.51
C GLY A 103 7.25 9.16 -7.93
N GLU A 104 7.38 8.32 -8.96
CA GLU A 104 7.28 8.74 -10.37
C GLU A 104 5.85 9.17 -10.75
N LEU A 105 4.83 8.44 -10.30
CA LEU A 105 3.42 8.80 -10.50
C LEU A 105 3.11 10.16 -9.85
N ALA A 106 3.58 10.37 -8.62
CA ALA A 106 3.44 11.64 -7.93
C ALA A 106 4.18 12.78 -8.67
N HIS A 107 5.38 12.52 -9.17
CA HIS A 107 6.14 13.48 -9.98
C HIS A 107 5.39 13.88 -11.28
N ARG A 108 4.65 12.95 -11.89
CA ARG A 108 3.79 13.21 -13.05
C ARG A 108 2.44 13.85 -12.73
N GLY A 109 2.11 14.02 -11.44
CA GLY A 109 0.81 14.52 -11.00
C GLY A 109 -0.35 13.53 -11.23
N LEU A 110 -0.03 12.24 -11.32
CA LEU A 110 -0.99 11.17 -11.53
C LEU A 110 -1.51 10.62 -10.19
N PRO A 111 -2.76 10.11 -10.14
CA PRO A 111 -3.31 9.57 -8.92
C PRO A 111 -2.57 8.30 -8.49
N LEU A 112 -2.24 8.22 -7.21
CA LEU A 112 -1.84 6.97 -6.57
C LEU A 112 -3.10 6.12 -6.41
N VAL A 113 -3.24 5.09 -7.24
CA VAL A 113 -4.32 4.11 -7.05
C VAL A 113 -3.98 3.33 -5.76
N GLU A 114 -4.76 3.58 -4.71
CA GLU A 114 -4.60 2.97 -3.39
C GLU A 114 -5.23 1.57 -3.33
N GLY A 115 -4.47 0.64 -2.74
CA GLY A 115 -4.90 -0.72 -2.44
C GLY A 115 -4.04 -1.42 -1.39
N SER A 116 -3.30 -0.70 -0.54
CA SER A 116 -2.62 -1.27 0.64
C SER A 116 -2.13 -0.20 1.64
N PRO A 117 -2.01 -0.55 2.93
CA PRO A 117 -2.03 0.38 4.06
C PRO A 117 -0.76 1.23 4.18
N ILE A 118 -0.97 2.50 4.52
CA ILE A 118 0.04 3.47 4.89
C ILE A 118 0.77 2.98 6.15
N TYR A 119 2.02 2.56 6.01
CA TYR A 119 2.97 2.60 7.11
C TYR A 119 3.57 4.00 7.15
N GLY A 120 2.96 4.87 7.94
CA GLY A 120 3.54 6.16 8.30
C GLY A 120 4.69 5.96 9.29
N GLU A 121 5.79 6.65 9.07
CA GLU A 121 6.31 7.69 9.97
C GLU A 121 7.74 8.07 9.56
N ASN A 122 7.89 9.30 9.04
CA ASN A 122 8.78 10.35 9.56
C ASN A 122 9.01 11.39 8.45
N ILE A 123 8.12 12.38 8.37
CA ILE A 123 8.47 13.68 7.78
C ILE A 123 8.78 14.58 8.97
N GLU A 124 10.07 14.71 9.30
CA GLU A 124 10.55 15.79 10.15
C GLU A 124 10.28 17.13 9.44
N GLU A 125 9.39 17.92 10.04
CA GLU A 125 9.17 19.33 9.74
C GLU A 125 10.46 20.14 9.92
N GLN A 126 11.11 20.55 8.83
CA GLN A 126 11.95 21.76 8.84
C GLN A 126 11.95 22.47 7.47
N SER A 127 11.03 23.42 7.27
CA SER A 127 11.18 24.59 6.37
C SER A 127 9.91 25.46 6.50
N SER A 128 9.88 26.54 7.28
CA SER A 128 10.43 27.88 7.05
C SER A 128 9.31 28.92 6.80
N LYS A 129 9.25 29.87 7.73
CA LYS A 129 8.88 31.30 7.64
C LYS A 129 8.06 31.75 6.42
N ILE A 130 6.91 32.38 6.69
CA ILE A 130 6.41 33.65 6.08
C ILE A 130 5.30 34.23 7.00
N PRO A 131 5.08 35.56 7.05
CA PRO A 131 4.73 36.28 8.29
C PRO A 131 3.23 36.61 8.46
N LYS A 132 2.87 36.92 9.71
CA LYS A 132 1.57 37.49 10.13
C LYS A 132 1.18 38.73 9.31
N PRO A 133 -0.12 38.93 9.04
CA PRO A 133 -0.72 40.25 9.03
C PRO A 133 -1.53 40.50 10.31
N SER A 134 -1.25 41.67 10.87
CA SER A 134 -1.86 42.30 12.03
C SER A 134 -3.24 42.92 11.70
N SER A 135 -4.01 43.18 12.76
CA SER A 135 -4.97 44.30 12.94
C SER A 135 -6.44 44.16 12.51
N ARG A 136 -7.29 43.75 13.48
CA ARG A 136 -8.28 44.58 14.24
C ARG A 136 -9.63 43.86 14.46
N PRO A 137 -10.16 43.86 15.70
CA PRO A 137 -11.53 43.45 15.99
C PRO A 137 -12.48 44.65 15.81
N PHE A 138 -13.56 44.46 15.05
CA PHE A 138 -14.71 45.35 15.08
C PHE A 138 -15.72 44.80 16.09
N GLU A 139 -15.82 45.46 17.24
CA GLU A 139 -16.98 45.39 18.12
C GLU A 139 -18.04 46.43 17.68
N LYS A 140 -19.25 46.20 18.21
CA LYS A 140 -20.46 47.05 18.29
C LYS A 140 -21.53 46.72 17.23
N GLU A 141 -22.81 46.58 17.55
CA GLU A 141 -23.53 46.77 18.82
C GLU A 141 -24.93 46.11 18.72
N SER A 142 -25.47 45.82 19.90
CA SER A 142 -26.84 45.48 20.30
C SER A 142 -28.01 45.79 19.37
N GLY A 143 -29.03 44.91 19.40
CA GLY A 143 -30.39 45.30 19.01
C GLY A 143 -31.47 44.22 19.08
N VAL A 144 -32.09 44.10 20.26
CA VAL A 144 -33.51 43.75 20.49
C VAL A 144 -33.94 42.27 20.45
N ASN A 145 -34.16 41.75 21.66
CA ASN A 145 -35.12 40.68 21.99
C ASN A 145 -36.55 41.16 21.73
N THR A 146 -37.38 40.31 21.11
CA THR A 146 -38.81 40.20 21.44
C THR A 146 -39.28 38.77 21.20
N ASP A 147 -39.73 38.13 22.28
CA ASP A 147 -40.63 36.98 22.29
C ASP A 147 -41.77 37.15 21.27
N ASN A 148 -42.12 36.08 20.55
CA ASN A 148 -43.54 35.81 20.32
C ASN A 148 -43.83 34.33 20.14
N THR A 149 -44.91 33.94 20.79
CA THR A 149 -45.45 32.60 21.02
C THR A 149 -46.27 32.09 19.84
N ASP A 150 -46.69 30.81 19.95
CA ASP A 150 -47.87 30.21 19.32
C ASP A 150 -47.76 29.92 17.79
N THR A 151 -48.16 28.78 17.23
CA THR A 151 -49.26 27.87 17.58
C THR A 151 -49.12 26.56 16.80
N ASN A 152 -49.55 25.46 17.44
CA ASN A 152 -49.99 24.23 16.79
C ASN A 152 -51.25 24.49 15.93
N ASN A 153 -51.31 23.95 14.71
CA ASN A 153 -52.52 23.38 14.10
C ASN A 153 -52.15 22.67 12.77
N SER A 154 -52.41 21.35 12.62
CA SER A 154 -53.63 20.77 12.00
C SER A 154 -53.51 20.64 10.48
N VAL A 155 -53.92 19.59 9.76
CA VAL A 155 -54.52 18.26 9.99
C VAL A 155 -54.28 17.50 8.67
N TYR A 156 -53.99 16.20 8.72
CA TYR A 156 -54.28 15.28 7.61
C TYR A 156 -55.09 14.12 8.19
N LEU A 157 -56.39 14.11 7.87
CA LEU A 157 -57.25 12.94 7.63
C LEU A 157 -58.62 13.46 7.16
#